data_AF-A0A702DJH6-F1
#
_entry.id   AF-A0A702DJH6-F1
#
_cell.length_a   1.000
_cell.length_b   1.000
_cell.length_c   1.000
_cell.angle_alpha   90.00
_cell.angle_beta   90.00
_cell.angle_gamma   90.00
#
_symmetry.space_group_name_H-M   'P 1'
#
loop_
_entity.id
_entity.type
_entity.pdbx_description
1 polymer ?
#
loop_
_entity_poly.entity_id
_entity_poly.type
_entity_poly.pdbx_seq_one_letter_code
_entity_poly.pdbx_strand_id
1 'polypeptide(L)' 'MATDDEKAQIDKWKKYRVQINRVDTTNSVRPEQTA' A
#
# COMPACT_ATOMS: atom_id res chain seq x y z
N MET A 1 -11.48 -21.51 -8.90
CA MET A 1 -12.50 -20.48 -8.59
C MET A 1 -12.16 -19.97 -7.22
N ALA A 2 -11.62 -18.75 -7.10
CA ALA A 2 -11.34 -18.18 -5.78
C ALA A 2 -12.67 -17.95 -5.07
N THR A 3 -12.82 -18.51 -3.87
CA THR A 3 -13.99 -18.29 -3.02
C THR A 3 -14.13 -16.80 -2.68
N ASP A 4 -15.34 -16.37 -2.34
CA ASP A 4 -15.61 -14.95 -2.01
C ASP A 4 -14.72 -14.45 -0.85
N ASP A 5 -14.31 -15.36 0.06
CA ASP A 5 -13.35 -15.09 1.13
C ASP A 5 -11.94 -14.75 0.60
N GLU A 6 -11.43 -15.51 -0.38
CA GLU A 6 -10.14 -15.21 -1.01
C GLU A 6 -10.15 -13.84 -1.70
N LYS A 7 -11.28 -13.46 -2.32
CA LYS A 7 -11.47 -12.13 -2.92
C LYS A 7 -11.48 -11.03 -1.85
N ALA A 8 -12.17 -11.27 -0.73
CA ALA A 8 -12.25 -10.33 0.39
C ALA A 8 -10.89 -10.11 1.06
N GLN A 9 -10.09 -11.17 1.23
CA GLN A 9 -8.72 -11.08 1.70
C GLN A 9 -7.88 -10.21 0.75
N ILE A 10 -7.90 -10.51 -0.55
CA ILE A 10 -7.12 -9.76 -1.55
C ILE A 10 -7.50 -8.26 -1.55
N ASP A 11 -8.78 -7.92 -1.46
CA ASP A 11 -9.23 -6.52 -1.40
C ASP A 11 -8.75 -5.81 -0.13
N LYS A 12 -8.77 -6.51 1.01
CA LYS A 12 -8.24 -6.01 2.29
C LYS A 12 -6.74 -5.74 2.22
N TRP A 13 -5.96 -6.67 1.67
CA TRP A 13 -4.52 -6.50 1.46
C TRP A 13 -4.22 -5.35 0.49
N LYS A 14 -5.03 -5.18 -0.56
CA LYS A 14 -4.90 -4.08 -1.52
C LYS A 14 -5.14 -2.72 -0.87
N LYS A 15 -6.19 -2.58 -0.06
CA LYS A 15 -6.49 -1.34 0.71
C LYS A 15 -5.38 -1.02 1.71
N TYR A 16 -4.86 -2.03 2.41
CA TYR A 16 -3.74 -1.87 3.34
C TYR A 16 -2.50 -1.35 2.62
N ARG A 17 -2.11 -1.96 1.48
CA ARG A 17 -0.95 -1.47 0.71
C ARG A 17 -1.16 -0.06 0.14
N VAL A 18 -2.35 0.28 -0.32
CA VAL A 18 -2.63 1.65 -0.80
C VAL A 18 -2.47 2.67 0.33
N GLN A 19 -2.91 2.33 1.53
CA GLN A 19 -2.74 3.19 2.70
C GLN A 19 -1.28 3.33 3.10
N ILE A 20 -0.54 2.22 3.20
CA ILE A 20 0.91 2.23 3.50
C ILE A 20 1.68 3.01 2.43
N ASN A 21 1.42 2.75 1.14
CA ASN A 21 2.12 3.44 0.05
C ASN A 21 1.76 4.93 -0.01
N ARG A 22 0.52 5.32 0.31
CA ARG A 22 0.16 6.75 0.45
C ARG A 22 0.93 7.41 1.59
N VAL A 23 1.00 6.77 2.76
CA VAL A 23 1.76 7.26 3.92
C VAL A 23 3.25 7.39 3.58
N ASP A 24 3.79 6.42 2.84
CA ASP A 24 5.17 6.40 2.34
C ASP A 24 5.42 7.47 1.27
N THR A 25 4.43 7.75 0.40
CA THR A 25 4.52 8.84 -0.60
C THR A 25 4.43 10.22 0.07
N THR A 26 3.67 10.37 1.16
CA THR A 26 3.62 11.61 1.95
C THR A 26 4.82 11.79 2.88
N ASN A 27 5.49 10.69 3.27
CA ASN A 27 6.80 10.71 3.94
C ASN A 27 7.97 10.68 2.94
N SER A 28 7.70 10.56 1.65
CA SER A 28 8.67 10.81 0.59
C SER A 28 8.88 12.33 0.42
N VAL A 29 9.15 13.01 1.54
CA VAL A 29 10.33 13.87 1.55
C VAL A 29 11.49 12.92 1.40
N ARG A 30 11.74 12.53 0.14
CA ARG A 30 12.97 11.91 -0.31
C ARG A 30 14.06 12.71 0.40
N PRO A 31 14.97 12.11 1.20
CA PRO A 31 16.09 12.88 1.65
C PRO A 31 16.74 13.35 0.36
N GLU A 32 16.63 14.65 0.06
CA GLU A 32 17.45 15.27 -0.95
C GLU A 32 18.83 14.74 -0.62
N GLN A 33 19.40 13.97 -1.54
CA GLN A 33 20.80 13.65 -1.48
C GLN A 33 21.50 15.01 -1.60
N THR A 34 21.71 15.65 -0.46
CA THR A 34 22.66 16.74 -0.30
C THR A 34 24.03 16.12 -0.48
N ALA A 35 24.51 16.13 -1.72
CA ALA A 35 25.91 16.05 -2.12
C ALA A 35 26.06 16.76 -3.46
#